data_AF-A0A419F1A9-F1
#
_entry.id   AF-A0A419F1A9-F1
#
_cell.length_a   1.000
_cell.length_b   1.000
_cell.length_c   1.000
_cell.angle_alpha   90.00
_cell.angle_beta   90.00
_cell.angle_gamma   90.00
#
_symmetry.space_group_name_H-M   'P 1'
#
loop_
_entity.id
_entity.type
_entity.pdbx_description
1 polymer ?
#
loop_
_entity_poly.entity_id
_entity_poly.type
_entity_poly.pdbx_seq_one_letter_code
_entity_poly.pdbx_strand_id
1 'polypeptide(L)'
;MEHEDIALNYLPYLPLIGLLAFTLTLNLPFGFLRSRVQRYSFAWFLYIHVPIPFVYLLRRMFMVSAYIIPLLVVAAVAGQIWGGRVFGAKND
;
A
#
# COMPACT_ATOMS: atom_id res chain seq x y z
N MET A 1 7.50 -26.89 22.46
CA MET A 1 8.88 -26.79 21.95
C MET A 1 8.84 -26.63 20.43
N GLU A 2 8.54 -27.65 19.62
CA GLU A 2 8.55 -27.51 18.14
C GLU A 2 7.68 -26.37 17.56
N HIS A 3 6.46 -26.15 18.08
CA HIS A 3 5.58 -25.08 17.56
C HIS A 3 6.09 -23.66 17.85
N GLU A 4 6.90 -23.48 18.89
CA GLU A 4 7.47 -22.18 19.27
C GLU A 4 8.64 -21.84 18.36
N ASP A 5 9.48 -22.83 18.04
CA ASP A 5 10.62 -22.70 17.12
C ASP A 5 10.15 -22.37 15.69
N ILE A 6 9.03 -22.98 15.26
CA ILE A 6 8.39 -22.68 13.98
C ILE A 6 7.94 -21.22 13.93
N ALA A 7 7.30 -20.70 14.97
CA ALA A 7 6.81 -19.32 15.01
C ALA A 7 7.96 -18.30 14.97
N LEU A 8 9.05 -18.55 15.71
CA LEU A 8 10.24 -17.69 15.73
C LEU A 8 10.89 -17.55 14.35
N ASN A 9 10.84 -18.60 13.52
CA ASN A 9 11.36 -18.56 12.14
C ASN A 9 10.56 -17.61 11.23
N TYR A 10 9.29 -17.30 11.55
CA TYR A 10 8.45 -16.42 10.73
C TYR A 10 8.44 -14.95 11.16
N LEU A 11 8.79 -14.66 12.42
CA LEU A 11 8.88 -13.30 12.95
C LEU A 11 9.61 -12.29 12.04
N PRO A 12 10.74 -12.62 11.39
CA PRO A 12 11.43 -11.65 10.51
C PRO A 12 10.63 -11.26 9.25
N TYR A 13 9.63 -12.05 8.85
CA TYR A 13 8.80 -11.75 7.66
C TYR A 13 7.55 -10.93 7.99
N LEU A 14 7.17 -10.81 9.27
CA LEU A 14 5.98 -10.04 9.67
C LEU A 14 6.03 -8.57 9.22
N PRO A 15 7.15 -7.83 9.34
CA PRO A 15 7.20 -6.45 8.88
C PRO A 15 7.06 -6.33 7.37
N LEU A 16 7.56 -7.30 6.60
CA LEU A 16 7.41 -7.35 5.16
C LEU A 16 5.94 -7.53 4.76
N ILE A 17 5.28 -8.55 5.33
CA ILE A 17 3.88 -8.86 5.05
C ILE A 17 2.99 -7.68 5.49
N GLY A 18 3.24 -7.14 6.69
CA GLY A 18 2.54 -5.99 7.22
C GLY A 18 2.69 -4.74 6.34
N LEU A 19 3.90 -4.46 5.85
CA LEU A 19 4.15 -3.33 4.96
C LEU A 19 3.43 -3.47 3.61
N LEU A 20 3.39 -4.69 3.04
CA LEU A 20 2.65 -4.96 1.80
C LEU A 20 1.15 -4.81 1.99
N ALA A 21 0.60 -5.40 3.06
CA ALA A 21 -0.81 -5.30 3.41
C ALA A 21 -1.20 -3.84 3.65
N PHE A 22 -0.41 -3.10 4.43
CA PHE A 22 -0.59 -1.68 4.67
C PHE A 22 -0.56 -0.86 3.37
N THR A 23 0.42 -1.12 2.50
CA THR A 23 0.55 -0.40 1.22
C THR A 23 -0.68 -0.61 0.34
N LEU A 24 -1.17 -1.85 0.25
CA LEU A 24 -2.36 -2.17 -0.51
C LEU A 24 -3.61 -1.50 0.10
N THR A 25 -3.84 -1.66 1.41
CA THR A 25 -5.03 -1.14 2.09
C THR A 25 -5.05 0.38 2.14
N LEU A 26 -3.92 1.03 2.33
CA LEU A 26 -3.79 2.49 2.25
C LEU A 26 -4.12 2.98 0.84
N ASN A 27 -3.70 2.28 -0.22
CA ASN A 27 -3.96 2.72 -1.59
C ASN A 27 -5.40 2.46 -2.08
N LEU A 28 -6.19 1.63 -1.40
CA LEU A 28 -7.62 1.43 -1.72
C LEU A 28 -8.46 2.72 -1.59
N PRO A 29 -8.55 3.38 -0.42
CA PRO A 29 -9.32 4.63 -0.29
C PRO A 29 -8.74 5.75 -1.17
N PHE A 30 -7.42 5.84 -1.31
CA PHE A 30 -6.79 6.84 -2.19
C PHE A 30 -7.08 6.57 -3.68
N GLY A 31 -7.17 5.31 -4.10
CA GLY A 31 -7.60 4.93 -5.44
C GLY A 31 -9.03 5.36 -5.75
N PHE A 32 -9.92 5.20 -4.77
CA PHE A 32 -11.31 5.66 -4.84
C PHE A 32 -11.42 7.19 -4.89
N LEU A 33 -10.73 7.91 -4.02
CA LEU A 33 -10.73 9.37 -4.02
C LEU A 33 -10.16 9.93 -5.33
N ARG A 34 -9.07 9.33 -5.82
CA ARG A 34 -8.45 9.67 -7.11
C ARG A 34 -9.39 9.47 -8.29
N SER A 35 -10.28 8.47 -8.27
CA SER A 35 -11.21 8.23 -9.38
C SER A 35 -12.35 9.24 -9.44
N ARG A 36 -12.60 9.99 -8.35
CA ARG A 36 -13.68 11.00 -8.24
C ARG A 36 -13.26 12.43 -8.59
N VAL A 37 -11.98 12.66 -8.86
CA VAL A 37 -11.46 13.98 -9.21
C VAL A 37 -10.97 14.01 -10.66
N GLN A 38 -10.93 15.21 -11.25
CA GLN A 38 -10.41 15.40 -12.61
C GLN A 38 -8.98 14.88 -12.70
N ARG A 39 -8.71 14.04 -13.70
CA ARG A 39 -7.35 13.55 -13.98
C ARG A 39 -6.40 14.73 -14.18
N TYR A 40 -5.19 14.64 -13.61
CA TYR A 40 -4.17 15.69 -13.63
C TYR A 40 -4.51 16.99 -12.88
N SER A 41 -5.60 17.01 -12.10
CA SER A 41 -5.79 18.09 -11.11
C SER A 41 -4.78 17.98 -9.97
N PHE A 42 -4.63 19.07 -9.22
CA PHE A 42 -3.79 19.08 -8.01
C PHE A 42 -4.27 18.02 -6.98
N ALA A 43 -5.58 17.86 -6.80
CA ALA A 43 -6.14 16.83 -5.93
C ALA A 43 -5.81 15.41 -6.42
N TRP A 44 -5.91 15.17 -7.73
CA TRP A 44 -5.53 13.89 -8.33
C TRP A 44 -4.05 13.56 -8.08
N PHE A 45 -3.18 14.56 -8.23
CA PHE A 45 -1.76 14.42 -7.92
C PHE A 45 -1.53 14.09 -6.44
N LEU A 46 -2.19 14.80 -5.52
CA LEU A 46 -2.09 14.53 -4.09
C LEU A 46 -2.53 13.11 -3.74
N TYR A 47 -3.62 12.60 -4.31
CA TYR A 47 -4.07 11.25 -3.98
C TYR A 47 -3.11 10.14 -4.42
N ILE A 48 -2.23 10.40 -5.38
CA ILE A 48 -1.17 9.47 -5.77
C ILE A 48 0.05 9.61 -4.85
N HIS A 49 0.42 10.84 -4.49
CA HIS A 49 1.68 11.12 -3.81
C HIS A 49 1.57 11.04 -2.29
N VAL A 50 0.42 11.37 -1.69
CA VAL A 50 0.22 11.35 -0.24
C VAL A 50 0.48 9.96 0.37
N PRO A 51 0.06 8.82 -0.23
CA PRO A 51 0.40 7.49 0.31
C PRO A 51 1.90 7.18 0.35
N ILE A 52 2.70 7.75 -0.56
CA ILE A 52 4.12 7.41 -0.73
C ILE A 52 4.95 7.75 0.54
N PRO A 53 4.88 8.97 1.12
CA PRO A 53 5.52 9.28 2.40
C PRO A 53 5.17 8.32 3.54
N PHE A 54 3.91 7.90 3.68
CA PHE A 54 3.52 6.96 4.74
C PHE A 54 4.17 5.61 4.56
N VAL A 55 4.14 5.05 3.35
CA VAL A 55 4.79 3.78 3.03
C VAL A 55 6.31 3.88 3.21
N TYR A 56 6.92 5.00 2.80
CA TYR A 56 8.34 5.27 2.98
C TYR A 56 8.74 5.32 4.46
N LEU A 57 8.00 6.07 5.28
CA LEU A 57 8.26 6.18 6.72
C LEU A 57 8.14 4.82 7.40
N LEU A 58 7.06 4.08 7.12
CA LEU A 58 6.82 2.77 7.74
C LEU A 58 7.90 1.75 7.34
N ARG A 59 8.30 1.73 6.07
CA ARG A 59 9.41 0.90 5.59
C ARG A 59 10.70 1.20 6.36
N ARG A 60 11.02 2.48 6.58
CA ARG A 60 12.23 2.92 7.29
C ARG A 60 12.16 2.58 8.78
N MET A 61 11.00 2.74 9.43
CA MET A 61 10.79 2.37 10.83
C MET A 61 11.03 0.89 11.08
N PHE A 62 10.61 0.03 10.15
CA PHE A 62 10.83 -1.42 10.24
C PHE A 62 12.13 -1.92 9.57
N MET A 63 13.00 -1.00 9.12
CA MET A 63 14.28 -1.30 8.47
C MET A 63 14.17 -2.30 7.31
N VAL A 64 13.03 -2.34 6.61
CA VAL A 64 12.82 -3.26 5.49
C VAL A 64 13.70 -2.84 4.32
N SER A 65 14.37 -3.82 3.69
CA SER A 65 15.31 -3.58 2.60
C SER A 65 14.69 -2.82 1.42
N ALA A 66 15.50 -2.00 0.73
CA ALA A 66 15.06 -1.24 -0.44
C ALA A 66 14.73 -2.13 -1.64
N TYR A 67 15.24 -3.37 -1.66
CA TYR A 67 14.94 -4.34 -2.71
C TYR A 67 13.45 -4.68 -2.83
N ILE A 68 12.65 -4.39 -1.79
CA ILE A 68 11.20 -4.61 -1.84
C ILE A 68 10.41 -3.48 -2.49
N ILE A 69 11.03 -2.32 -2.79
CA ILE A 69 10.34 -1.16 -3.35
C ILE A 69 9.54 -1.51 -4.62
N PRO A 70 10.05 -2.29 -5.59
CA PRO A 70 9.26 -2.70 -6.75
C PRO A 70 7.96 -3.42 -6.36
N LEU A 71 8.00 -4.27 -5.34
CA LEU A 71 6.82 -4.99 -4.85
C LEU A 71 5.84 -4.03 -4.13
N LEU A 72 6.34 -3.04 -3.39
CA LEU A 72 5.51 -1.98 -2.80
C LEU A 72 4.82 -1.14 -3.88
N VAL A 73 5.52 -0.83 -4.98
CA VAL A 73 4.93 -0.13 -6.13
C VAL A 73 3.80 -0.96 -6.74
N VAL A 74 4.02 -2.27 -6.95
CA VAL A 74 2.97 -3.17 -7.44
C VAL A 74 1.75 -3.18 -6.49
N ALA A 75 1.98 -3.30 -5.18
CA ALA A 75 0.90 -3.26 -4.18
C ALA A 75 0.15 -1.92 -4.19
N ALA A 76 0.87 -0.80 -4.29
CA ALA A 76 0.28 0.53 -4.35
C ALA A 76 -0.58 0.72 -5.61
N VAL A 77 -0.05 0.33 -6.78
CA VAL A 77 -0.77 0.39 -8.06
C VAL A 77 -2.00 -0.51 -8.03
N ALA A 78 -1.88 -1.74 -7.53
CA ALA A 78 -3.01 -2.65 -7.35
C ALA A 78 -4.09 -2.04 -6.46
N GLY A 79 -3.71 -1.47 -5.31
CA GLY A 79 -4.62 -0.78 -4.40
C GLY A 79 -5.32 0.42 -5.05
N GLN A 80 -4.59 1.25 -5.79
CA GLN A 80 -5.19 2.40 -6.47
C GLN A 80 -6.14 2.03 -7.59
N ILE A 81 -5.86 0.94 -8.30
CA ILE A 81 -6.70 0.42 -9.37
C ILE A 81 -7.96 -0.21 -8.79
N TRP A 82 -7.82 -1.10 -7.81
CA TRP A 82 -8.96 -1.75 -7.15
C TRP A 82 -9.83 -0.74 -6.41
N GLY A 83 -9.23 0.21 -5.69
CA GLY A 83 -9.93 1.31 -5.05
C GLY A 83 -10.80 2.11 -6.03
N GLY A 84 -10.23 2.47 -7.17
CA GLY A 84 -10.94 3.23 -8.21
C GLY A 84 -12.00 2.43 -8.98
N ARG A 85 -11.93 1.10 -9.01
CA ARG A 85 -12.88 0.23 -9.72
C ARG A 85 -14.00 -0.31 -8.84
N VAL A 86 -13.67 -0.82 -7.66
CA VAL A 86 -14.60 -1.51 -6.76
C VAL A 86 -15.47 -0.50 -6.02
N PHE A 87 -14.87 0.56 -5.49
CA PHE A 87 -15.60 1.60 -4.75
C PHE A 87 -15.93 2.80 -5.64
N GLY A 88 -15.13 3.02 -6.69
CA GLY A 88 -15.31 4.14 -7.63
C GLY A 88 -16.34 3.89 -8.73
N ALA A 89 -17.11 2.80 -8.64
CA ALA A 89 -18.25 2.58 -9.51
C ALA A 89 -19.12 3.84 -9.51
N LYS A 90 -19.17 4.45 -10.68
CA LYS A 90 -19.98 5.60 -11.02
C LYS A 90 -21.44 5.27 -10.67
N ASN A 91 -21.98 5.96 -9.66
CA ASN A 91 -23.41 6.18 -9.56
C ASN A 91 -23.73 7.26 -10.62
N ASP A 92 -23.67 6.86 -11.89
CA ASP A 92 -24.23 7.63 -13.01
C ASP A 92 -25.66 7.15 -13.23
#